data_AF-A0A5C5TJX9-F1
#
_entry.id   AF-A0A5C5TJX9-F1
#
_cell.length_a   1.000
_cell.length_b   1.000
_cell.length_c   1.000
_cell.angle_alpha   90.00
_cell.angle_beta   90.00
_cell.angle_gamma   90.00
#
_symmetry.space_group_name_H-M   'P 1'
#
loop_
_entity.id
_entity.type
_entity.pdbx_description
1 polymer ?
#
loop_
_entity_poly.entity_id
_entity_poly.type
_entity_poly.pdbx_seq_one_letter_code
_entity_poly.pdbx_strand_id
1 'polypeptide(L)'
;MATCRSMRRGAWRWPPAATPITSPFPASARRNMSMVAAVTETIIIRPATAADAADIAGMINAAFAPYLGRLKPGPSALKETAETIAPQLAPPGGGAVALCVDGTGRASAIAGTVLFKPEADDLYFGRLAVPQAQRGHGIAGALIRFVEDEARRRACAGIVLGVRIALPENQRLFVHHGFAEVSRHAHDGYPEPTWIRMRKRLTSG
;
A
#
# COMPACT_ATOMS: atom_id res chain seq x y z
N MET A 1 -0.34 31.42 20.45
CA MET A 1 -1.60 30.64 20.37
C MET A 1 -2.47 31.21 19.25
N ALA A 2 -2.29 30.71 18.03
CA ALA A 2 -3.12 31.04 16.88
C ALA A 2 -3.77 29.75 16.38
N THR A 3 -5.08 29.66 16.56
CA THR A 3 -5.94 28.55 16.15
C THR A 3 -6.09 28.54 14.63
N CYS A 4 -5.85 27.38 14.02
CA CYS A 4 -5.97 27.19 12.58
C CYS A 4 -7.43 27.32 12.16
N ARG A 5 -7.67 28.30 11.29
CA ARG A 5 -8.95 28.79 10.82
C ARG A 5 -9.58 27.79 9.85
N SER A 6 -10.88 27.55 10.05
CA SER A 6 -11.76 26.80 9.17
C SER A 6 -11.70 27.28 7.71
N MET A 7 -11.53 26.35 6.77
CA MET A 7 -11.82 26.57 5.36
C MET A 7 -12.66 25.43 4.77
N ARG A 8 -13.97 25.72 4.74
CA ARG A 8 -14.97 25.51 3.67
C ARG A 8 -15.18 24.11 3.10
N ARG A 9 -16.41 23.63 3.32
CA ARG A 9 -17.14 22.62 2.57
C ARG A 9 -17.23 23.04 1.10
N GLY A 10 -16.43 22.43 0.24
CA GLY A 10 -16.63 22.39 -1.21
C GLY A 10 -16.94 20.94 -1.59
N ALA A 11 -18.05 20.69 -2.27
CA ALA A 11 -18.39 19.38 -2.79
C ALA A 11 -17.29 18.91 -3.74
N TRP A 12 -16.49 17.93 -3.32
CA TRP A 12 -15.45 17.32 -4.14
C TRP A 12 -16.11 16.52 -5.27
N ARG A 13 -16.02 17.05 -6.50
CA ARG A 13 -16.33 16.29 -7.72
C ARG A 13 -15.05 15.61 -8.20
N TRP A 14 -15.14 14.30 -8.42
CA TRP A 14 -14.07 13.48 -8.99
C TRP A 14 -13.81 13.88 -10.45
N PRO A 15 -12.57 14.14 -10.90
CA PRO A 15 -12.26 14.24 -12.33
C PRO A 15 -12.31 12.84 -12.98
N PRO A 16 -12.57 12.71 -14.29
CA PRO A 16 -12.58 11.40 -14.96
C PRO A 16 -11.25 10.66 -14.76
N ALA A 17 -11.33 9.32 -14.79
CA ALA A 17 -10.27 8.37 -14.43
C ALA A 17 -8.86 8.82 -14.83
N ALA A 18 -7.93 8.82 -13.86
CA ALA A 18 -6.52 9.05 -14.11
C ALA A 18 -5.98 8.02 -15.11
N THR A 19 -5.19 8.48 -16.08
CA THR A 19 -4.48 7.64 -17.05
C THR A 19 -3.59 6.62 -16.33
N PRO A 20 -3.62 5.34 -16.72
CA PRO A 20 -2.79 4.32 -16.11
C PRO A 20 -1.31 4.66 -16.29
N ILE A 21 -0.56 4.66 -15.18
CA ILE A 21 0.89 4.80 -15.21
C ILE A 21 1.47 3.43 -15.60
N THR A 22 1.94 3.32 -16.84
CA THR A 22 2.67 2.15 -17.34
C THR A 22 4.16 2.37 -17.16
N SER A 23 4.82 1.49 -16.40
CA SER A 23 6.28 1.52 -16.22
C SER A 23 6.89 0.29 -16.89
N PRO A 24 7.62 0.44 -18.02
CA PRO A 24 8.42 -0.66 -18.56
C PRO A 24 9.67 -0.87 -17.69
N PHE A 25 9.90 -2.10 -17.23
CA PHE A 25 11.13 -2.48 -16.53
C PHE A 25 12.04 -3.31 -17.44
N PRO A 26 13.39 -3.14 -17.39
CA PRO A 26 14.31 -3.93 -18.21
C PRO A 26 14.43 -5.36 -17.68
N ALA A 27 14.26 -6.34 -18.58
CA ALA A 27 14.50 -7.74 -18.32
C ALA A 27 16.00 -8.00 -18.14
N SER A 28 16.42 -8.52 -16.98
CA SER A 28 17.78 -8.99 -16.77
C SER A 28 17.99 -10.36 -17.43
N ALA A 29 19.14 -10.53 -18.08
CA ALA A 29 19.41 -11.60 -19.03
C ALA A 29 19.95 -12.91 -18.41
N ARG A 30 19.19 -13.98 -18.67
CA ARG A 30 19.49 -15.39 -19.06
C ARG A 30 20.41 -16.30 -18.22
N ARG A 31 19.94 -17.54 -18.02
CA ARG A 31 20.52 -18.78 -18.60
C ARG A 31 19.52 -19.97 -18.68
N ASN A 32 19.33 -20.44 -19.92
CA ASN A 32 18.89 -21.74 -20.51
C ASN A 32 17.60 -22.52 -20.12
N MET A 33 16.69 -22.55 -21.11
CA MET A 33 15.97 -23.70 -21.70
C MET A 33 14.51 -24.00 -21.30
N SER A 34 13.56 -23.33 -21.98
CA SER A 34 12.40 -23.94 -22.69
C SER A 34 11.63 -22.84 -23.43
N MET A 35 11.26 -23.08 -24.68
CA MET A 35 10.55 -22.16 -25.57
C MET A 35 9.05 -22.13 -25.22
N VAL A 36 8.73 -21.48 -24.11
CA VAL A 36 7.41 -20.87 -23.90
C VAL A 36 7.64 -19.38 -24.13
N ALA A 37 6.90 -18.78 -25.07
CA ALA A 37 6.97 -17.34 -25.32
C ALA A 37 6.98 -16.61 -23.96
N ALA A 38 7.98 -15.78 -23.71
CA ALA A 38 8.05 -14.97 -22.50
C ALA A 38 6.82 -14.07 -22.50
N VAL A 39 5.75 -14.50 -21.82
CA VAL A 39 4.57 -13.69 -21.59
C VAL A 39 5.06 -12.57 -20.69
N THR A 40 5.28 -11.38 -21.25
CA THR A 40 5.62 -10.20 -20.48
C THR A 40 4.39 -9.81 -19.66
N GLU A 41 4.27 -10.38 -18.47
CA GLU A 41 3.28 -9.93 -17.50
C GLU A 41 3.63 -8.49 -17.10
N THR A 42 2.71 -7.57 -17.36
CA THR A 42 2.85 -6.16 -17.01
C THR A 42 2.04 -5.88 -15.76
N ILE A 43 2.59 -5.12 -14.81
CA ILE A 43 1.85 -4.70 -13.61
C ILE A 43 1.22 -3.33 -13.87
N ILE A 44 -0.09 -3.21 -13.68
CA ILE A 44 -0.82 -1.95 -13.71
C ILE A 44 -1.29 -1.61 -12.31
N ILE A 45 -0.98 -0.39 -11.86
CA ILE A 45 -1.53 0.16 -10.61
C ILE A 45 -2.72 1.06 -10.93
N ARG A 46 -3.82 0.88 -10.21
CA ARG A 46 -4.99 1.77 -10.30
C ARG A 46 -5.57 2.07 -8.91
N PRO A 47 -6.33 3.17 -8.75
CA PRO A 47 -7.15 3.38 -7.57
C PRO A 47 -8.06 2.18 -7.31
N ALA A 48 -8.18 1.81 -6.03
CA ALA A 48 -9.13 0.82 -5.56
C ALA A 48 -10.53 1.46 -5.46
N THR A 49 -11.55 0.66 -5.70
CA THR A 49 -12.96 1.04 -5.66
C THR A 49 -13.72 0.15 -4.69
N ALA A 50 -14.94 0.52 -4.31
CA ALA A 50 -15.77 -0.29 -3.43
C ALA A 50 -16.02 -1.71 -3.98
N ALA A 51 -16.00 -1.90 -5.30
CA ALA A 51 -16.13 -3.21 -5.94
C ALA A 51 -14.94 -4.14 -5.64
N ASP A 52 -13.76 -3.58 -5.35
CA ASP A 52 -12.56 -4.36 -5.02
C ASP A 52 -12.53 -4.83 -3.55
N ALA A 53 -13.50 -4.40 -2.72
CA ALA A 53 -13.41 -4.55 -1.27
C ALA A 53 -13.30 -6.01 -0.81
N ALA A 54 -14.06 -6.92 -1.43
CA ALA A 54 -14.02 -8.35 -1.10
C ALA A 54 -12.67 -8.97 -1.45
N ASP A 55 -12.15 -8.70 -2.65
CA ASP A 55 -10.85 -9.23 -3.10
C ASP A 55 -9.69 -8.67 -2.27
N ILE A 56 -9.74 -7.38 -1.94
CA ILE A 56 -8.78 -6.72 -1.05
C ILE A 56 -8.80 -7.36 0.34
N ALA A 57 -9.99 -7.58 0.91
CA ALA A 57 -10.10 -8.23 2.22
C ALA A 57 -9.49 -9.64 2.18
N GLY A 58 -9.86 -10.47 1.19
CA GLY A 58 -9.32 -11.81 1.02
C GLY A 58 -7.80 -11.81 0.88
N MET A 59 -7.26 -10.92 0.07
CA MET A 59 -5.81 -10.77 -0.12
C MET A 59 -5.09 -10.35 1.17
N ILE A 60 -5.61 -9.36 1.88
CA ILE A 60 -5.02 -8.90 3.15
C ILE A 60 -5.00 -10.06 4.15
N ASN A 61 -6.11 -10.78 4.30
CA ASN A 61 -6.17 -11.95 5.18
C ASN A 61 -5.12 -12.99 4.80
N ALA A 62 -5.04 -13.38 3.53
CA ALA A 62 -4.08 -14.36 3.04
C ALA A 62 -2.62 -13.91 3.24
N ALA A 63 -2.29 -12.65 2.96
CA ALA A 63 -0.94 -12.12 3.09
C ALA A 63 -0.49 -12.01 4.56
N PHE A 64 -1.42 -11.83 5.50
CA PHE A 64 -1.12 -11.68 6.92
C PHE A 64 -1.28 -13.00 7.72
N ALA A 65 -1.94 -14.02 7.17
CA ALA A 65 -2.14 -15.32 7.83
C ALA A 65 -0.85 -16.00 8.31
N PRO A 66 0.28 -15.96 7.56
CA PRO A 66 1.54 -16.55 8.02
C PRO A 66 2.12 -15.91 9.29
N TYR A 67 1.61 -14.75 9.71
CA TYR A 67 2.05 -14.06 10.92
C TYR A 67 1.20 -14.37 12.16
N LEU A 68 0.10 -15.10 12.01
CA LEU A 68 -0.70 -15.58 13.14
C LEU A 68 0.16 -16.48 14.04
N GLY A 69 0.11 -16.24 15.35
CA GLY A 69 0.95 -16.93 16.33
C GLY A 69 2.42 -16.48 16.39
N ARG A 70 2.93 -15.82 15.35
CA ARG A 70 4.31 -15.28 15.30
C ARG A 70 4.40 -13.84 15.78
N LEU A 71 3.38 -13.02 15.51
CA LEU A 71 3.29 -11.66 16.00
C LEU A 71 2.53 -11.60 17.32
N LYS A 72 3.05 -10.81 18.26
CA LYS A 72 2.39 -10.48 19.52
C LYS A 72 2.26 -8.95 19.65
N PRO A 73 1.03 -8.40 19.73
CA PRO A 73 -0.25 -9.08 19.53
C PRO A 73 -0.39 -9.61 18.08
N GLY A 74 -1.40 -10.43 17.84
CA GLY A 74 -1.72 -10.92 16.49
C GLY A 74 -2.03 -9.78 15.51
N PRO A 75 -1.89 -10.01 14.20
CA PRO A 75 -2.19 -8.99 13.20
C PRO A 75 -3.69 -8.68 13.14
N SER A 76 -4.08 -7.42 13.34
CA SER A 76 -5.48 -6.98 13.20
C SER A 76 -6.02 -7.13 11.78
N ALA A 77 -5.12 -7.25 10.79
CA ALA A 77 -5.43 -7.44 9.37
C ALA A 77 -6.25 -8.71 9.09
N LEU A 78 -6.22 -9.70 10.00
CA LEU A 78 -7.02 -10.93 9.89
C LEU A 78 -8.51 -10.74 10.22
N LYS A 79 -8.91 -9.51 10.56
CA LYS A 79 -10.30 -9.13 10.83
C LYS A 79 -10.92 -8.34 9.69
N GLU A 80 -10.19 -8.14 8.59
CA GLU A 80 -10.71 -7.38 7.46
C GLU A 80 -11.75 -8.20 6.69
N THR A 81 -12.87 -7.56 6.37
CA THR A 81 -13.95 -8.10 5.53
C THR A 81 -14.29 -7.07 4.45
N ALA A 82 -15.15 -7.42 3.48
CA ALA A 82 -15.60 -6.45 2.48
C ALA A 82 -16.26 -5.22 3.15
N GLU A 83 -17.02 -5.45 4.23
CA GLU A 83 -17.74 -4.43 5.00
C GLU A 83 -16.80 -3.52 5.79
N THR A 84 -15.63 -4.01 6.22
CA THR A 84 -14.62 -3.16 6.90
C THR A 84 -13.76 -2.40 5.89
N ILE A 85 -13.52 -2.96 4.70
CA ILE A 85 -12.67 -2.38 3.67
C ILE A 85 -13.39 -1.28 2.88
N ALA A 86 -14.65 -1.48 2.49
CA ALA A 86 -15.37 -0.52 1.66
C ALA A 86 -15.41 0.91 2.27
N PRO A 87 -15.65 1.10 3.59
CA PRO A 87 -15.58 2.42 4.21
C PRO A 87 -14.17 3.02 4.21
N GLN A 88 -13.11 2.21 4.26
CA GLN A 88 -11.72 2.69 4.23
C GLN A 88 -11.32 3.21 2.84
N LEU A 89 -11.97 2.70 1.79
CA LEU A 89 -11.77 3.15 0.40
C LEU A 89 -12.53 4.44 0.08
N ALA A 90 -13.56 4.78 0.86
CA ALA A 90 -14.31 6.01 0.69
C ALA A 90 -13.53 7.24 1.17
N PRO A 91 -13.75 8.43 0.59
CA PRO A 91 -13.17 9.67 1.11
C PRO A 91 -13.50 9.90 2.59
N PRO A 92 -12.55 10.43 3.39
CA PRO A 92 -11.27 10.98 2.95
C PRO A 92 -10.17 9.92 2.79
N GLY A 93 -10.46 8.63 2.97
CA GLY A 93 -9.53 7.52 2.75
C GLY A 93 -9.22 7.25 1.27
N GLY A 94 -8.96 5.99 0.96
CA GLY A 94 -8.66 5.49 -0.37
C GLY A 94 -7.73 4.28 -0.35
N GLY A 95 -7.45 3.75 -1.53
CA GLY A 95 -6.52 2.66 -1.72
C GLY A 95 -6.10 2.50 -3.17
N ALA A 96 -5.16 1.59 -3.42
CA ALA A 96 -4.75 1.20 -4.75
C ALA A 96 -4.57 -0.30 -4.84
N VAL A 97 -4.79 -0.84 -6.03
CA VAL A 97 -4.59 -2.25 -6.36
C VAL A 97 -3.62 -2.38 -7.52
N ALA A 98 -2.82 -3.44 -7.47
CA ALA A 98 -1.97 -3.88 -8.56
C ALA A 98 -2.66 -5.03 -9.30
N LEU A 99 -2.70 -4.96 -10.62
CA LEU A 99 -3.19 -6.01 -11.51
C LEU A 99 -2.03 -6.53 -12.35
N CYS A 100 -1.85 -7.84 -12.43
CA CYS A 100 -1.01 -8.43 -13.47
C CYS A 100 -1.80 -8.49 -14.76
N VAL A 101 -1.26 -8.02 -15.86
CA VAL A 101 -1.88 -8.07 -17.18
C VAL A 101 -1.03 -8.95 -18.07
N ASP A 102 -1.66 -9.96 -18.66
CA ASP A 102 -0.97 -10.86 -19.58
C ASP A 102 -0.65 -10.17 -20.93
N GLY A 103 0.14 -10.84 -21.77
CA GLY A 103 0.50 -10.34 -23.11
C GLY A 103 -0.69 -10.16 -24.07
N THR A 104 -1.90 -10.57 -23.68
CA THR A 104 -3.15 -10.37 -24.45
C THR A 104 -3.94 -9.16 -23.97
N GLY A 105 -3.46 -8.45 -22.93
CA GLY A 105 -4.13 -7.30 -22.35
C GLY A 105 -5.22 -7.67 -21.34
N ARG A 106 -5.37 -8.96 -20.97
CA ARG A 106 -6.34 -9.37 -19.95
C ARG A 106 -5.75 -9.17 -18.57
N ALA A 107 -6.44 -8.41 -17.74
CA ALA A 107 -6.10 -8.29 -16.34
C ALA A 107 -6.41 -9.61 -15.61
N SER A 108 -5.42 -10.11 -14.90
CA SER A 108 -5.52 -11.17 -13.91
C SER A 108 -6.14 -10.63 -12.61
N ALA A 109 -6.27 -11.52 -11.63
CA ALA A 109 -6.64 -11.20 -10.27
C ALA A 109 -5.71 -10.13 -9.67
N ILE A 110 -6.20 -9.46 -8.63
CA ILE A 110 -5.41 -8.49 -7.87
C ILE A 110 -4.13 -9.17 -7.38
N ALA A 111 -2.99 -8.52 -7.63
CA ALA A 111 -1.64 -8.97 -7.30
C ALA A 111 -1.00 -8.18 -6.14
N GLY A 112 -1.67 -7.12 -5.69
CA GLY A 112 -1.27 -6.37 -4.51
C GLY A 112 -2.26 -5.28 -4.16
N THR A 113 -2.24 -4.81 -2.91
CA THR A 113 -3.11 -3.73 -2.44
C THR A 113 -2.41 -2.87 -1.39
N VAL A 114 -2.85 -1.62 -1.28
CA VAL A 114 -2.50 -0.70 -0.18
C VAL A 114 -3.70 0.19 0.13
N LEU A 115 -3.92 0.46 1.41
CA LEU A 115 -4.95 1.41 1.88
C LEU A 115 -4.29 2.62 2.51
N PHE A 116 -4.90 3.78 2.37
CA PHE A 116 -4.40 5.02 2.95
C PHE A 116 -5.51 5.94 3.44
N LYS A 117 -5.17 6.80 4.40
CA LYS A 117 -6.06 7.81 4.97
C LYS A 117 -5.25 9.02 5.45
N PRO A 118 -5.85 10.22 5.50
CA PRO A 118 -5.17 11.38 6.06
C PRO A 118 -4.88 11.19 7.55
N GLU A 119 -3.75 11.72 7.99
CA GLU A 119 -3.36 11.76 9.39
C GLU A 119 -2.56 13.02 9.68
N ALA A 120 -3.21 13.99 10.34
CA ALA A 120 -2.67 15.35 10.50
C ALA A 120 -2.24 15.93 9.13
N ASP A 121 -0.99 16.37 9.00
CA ASP A 121 -0.45 16.94 7.76
C ASP A 121 0.12 15.87 6.81
N ASP A 122 0.09 14.59 7.19
CA ASP A 122 0.64 13.47 6.42
C ASP A 122 -0.47 12.56 5.85
N LEU A 123 -0.09 11.68 4.93
CA LEU A 123 -0.92 10.55 4.51
C LEU A 123 -0.44 9.27 5.22
N TYR A 124 -1.29 8.66 6.03
CA TYR A 124 -1.00 7.35 6.61
C TYR A 124 -1.35 6.26 5.61
N PHE A 125 -0.46 5.30 5.38
CA PHE A 125 -0.82 4.06 4.71
C PHE A 125 -0.57 2.82 5.55
N GLY A 126 -1.35 1.80 5.25
CA GLY A 126 -1.28 0.48 5.86
C GLY A 126 -1.89 -0.56 4.94
N ARG A 127 -2.06 -1.77 5.47
CA ARG A 127 -2.61 -2.91 4.71
C ARG A 127 -1.90 -3.14 3.37
N LEU A 128 -0.62 -2.77 3.28
CA LEU A 128 0.22 -3.09 2.13
C LEU A 128 0.40 -4.60 2.08
N ALA A 129 -0.20 -5.24 1.08
CA ALA A 129 -0.23 -6.69 0.93
C ALA A 129 0.14 -7.07 -0.50
N VAL A 130 1.06 -8.04 -0.61
CA VAL A 130 1.44 -8.69 -1.88
C VAL A 130 1.46 -10.20 -1.62
N PRO A 131 0.68 -11.00 -2.37
CA PRO A 131 0.68 -12.46 -2.26
C PRO A 131 2.09 -13.02 -2.44
N GLN A 132 2.42 -14.11 -1.74
CA GLN A 132 3.78 -14.67 -1.74
C GLN A 132 4.27 -15.00 -3.17
N ALA A 133 3.40 -15.57 -4.01
CA ALA A 133 3.71 -15.90 -5.39
C ALA A 133 4.07 -14.67 -6.26
N GLN A 134 3.64 -13.47 -5.85
CA GLN A 134 3.85 -12.22 -6.60
C GLN A 134 4.96 -11.33 -6.01
N ARG A 135 5.62 -11.76 -4.93
CA ARG A 135 6.75 -11.03 -4.35
C ARG A 135 7.98 -11.09 -5.26
N GLY A 136 8.86 -10.10 -5.16
CA GLY A 136 10.05 -9.98 -6.00
C GLY A 136 9.83 -9.24 -7.33
N HIS A 137 8.57 -9.00 -7.73
CA HIS A 137 8.22 -8.31 -8.98
C HIS A 137 8.05 -6.79 -8.84
N GLY A 138 8.55 -6.18 -7.75
CA GLY A 138 8.48 -4.73 -7.55
C GLY A 138 7.09 -4.15 -7.21
N ILE A 139 6.05 -4.98 -7.04
CA ILE A 139 4.66 -4.56 -6.77
C ILE A 139 4.55 -3.65 -5.53
N ALA A 140 5.17 -4.03 -4.42
CA ALA A 140 5.12 -3.23 -3.19
C ALA A 140 5.69 -1.82 -3.40
N GLY A 141 6.79 -1.69 -4.13
CA GLY A 141 7.38 -0.40 -4.45
C GLY A 141 6.51 0.43 -5.40
N ALA A 142 5.82 -0.20 -6.35
CA ALA A 142 4.85 0.48 -7.21
C ALA A 142 3.64 1.02 -6.43
N LEU A 143 3.12 0.24 -5.47
CA LEU A 143 2.05 0.68 -4.58
C LEU A 143 2.50 1.82 -3.66
N ILE A 144 3.73 1.77 -3.13
CA ILE A 144 4.29 2.87 -2.32
C ILE A 144 4.41 4.16 -3.15
N ARG A 145 4.88 4.08 -4.40
CA ARG A 145 4.93 5.25 -5.29
C ARG A 145 3.56 5.84 -5.56
N PHE A 146 2.54 5.00 -5.76
CA PHE A 146 1.17 5.47 -5.89
C PHE A 146 0.72 6.27 -4.65
N VAL A 147 1.02 5.79 -3.44
CA VAL A 147 0.71 6.51 -2.19
C VAL A 147 1.47 7.84 -2.13
N GLU A 148 2.72 7.89 -2.60
CA GLU A 148 3.48 9.14 -2.69
C GLU A 148 2.84 10.16 -3.61
N ASP A 149 2.43 9.74 -4.80
CA ASP A 149 1.77 10.63 -5.77
C ASP A 149 0.42 11.11 -5.24
N GLU A 150 -0.34 10.23 -4.58
CA GLU A 150 -1.58 10.61 -3.94
C GLU A 150 -1.38 11.59 -2.78
N ALA A 151 -0.35 11.40 -1.96
CA ALA A 151 0.00 12.33 -0.89
C ALA A 151 0.42 13.71 -1.44
N ARG A 152 1.22 13.75 -2.53
CA ARG A 152 1.54 15.01 -3.23
C ARG A 152 0.30 15.68 -3.79
N ARG A 153 -0.58 14.92 -4.44
CA ARG A 153 -1.85 15.43 -5.00
C ARG A 153 -2.76 16.03 -3.93
N ARG A 154 -2.70 15.50 -2.70
CA ARG A 154 -3.43 16.00 -1.52
C ARG A 154 -2.70 17.11 -0.76
N ALA A 155 -1.53 17.54 -1.25
CA ALA A 155 -0.67 18.52 -0.60
C ALA A 155 -0.25 18.13 0.84
N CYS A 156 -0.09 16.83 1.11
CA CYS A 156 0.44 16.35 2.39
C CYS A 156 1.94 16.69 2.52
N ALA A 157 2.38 16.98 3.74
CA ALA A 157 3.78 17.24 4.08
C ALA A 157 4.66 15.97 4.06
N GLY A 158 4.03 14.81 4.09
CA GLY A 158 4.72 13.54 4.21
C GLY A 158 3.79 12.34 4.18
N ILE A 159 4.39 11.17 4.38
CA ILE A 159 3.73 9.87 4.43
C ILE A 159 4.20 9.16 5.68
N VAL A 160 3.27 8.52 6.38
CA VAL A 160 3.52 7.81 7.63
C VAL A 160 2.98 6.39 7.58
N LEU A 161 3.64 5.48 8.30
CA LEU A 161 3.21 4.09 8.44
C LEU A 161 3.62 3.52 9.79
N GLY A 162 2.95 2.45 10.21
CA GLY A 162 3.37 1.58 11.30
C GLY A 162 3.89 0.24 10.77
N VAL A 163 5.05 -0.20 11.24
CA VAL A 163 5.63 -1.51 10.91
C VAL A 163 5.98 -2.29 12.17
N ARG A 164 5.73 -3.60 12.18
CA ARG A 164 6.09 -4.46 13.32
C ARG A 164 7.61 -4.57 13.47
N ILE A 165 8.11 -4.43 14.70
CA ILE A 165 9.54 -4.60 15.02
C ILE A 165 10.01 -6.01 14.65
N ALA A 166 9.14 -7.00 14.84
CA ALA A 166 9.42 -8.40 14.50
C ALA A 166 9.49 -8.71 12.98
N LEU A 167 9.29 -7.72 12.11
CA LEU A 167 9.33 -7.87 10.64
C LEU A 167 10.46 -7.02 10.02
N PRO A 168 11.75 -7.42 10.16
CA PRO A 168 12.88 -6.64 9.70
C PRO A 168 12.93 -6.49 8.16
N GLU A 169 12.39 -7.44 7.40
CA GLU A 169 12.31 -7.35 5.93
C GLU A 169 11.39 -6.20 5.50
N ASN A 170 10.26 -6.00 6.21
CA ASN A 170 9.36 -4.88 5.93
C ASN A 170 10.04 -3.55 6.29
N GLN A 171 10.78 -3.50 7.40
CA GLN A 171 11.55 -2.31 7.77
C GLN A 171 12.58 -1.95 6.68
N ARG A 172 13.34 -2.94 6.20
CA ARG A 172 14.32 -2.74 5.10
C ARG A 172 13.65 -2.24 3.82
N LEU A 173 12.47 -2.77 3.47
CA LEU A 173 11.68 -2.29 2.34
C LEU A 173 11.35 -0.80 2.50
N PHE A 174 10.84 -0.37 3.66
CA PHE A 174 10.47 1.02 3.88
C PHE A 174 11.69 1.94 3.94
N VAL A 175 12.79 1.52 4.57
CA VAL A 175 14.06 2.26 4.54
C VAL A 175 14.54 2.45 3.10
N HIS A 176 14.49 1.41 2.26
CA HIS A 176 14.85 1.50 0.85
C HIS A 176 13.99 2.52 0.08
N HIS A 177 12.72 2.69 0.46
CA HIS A 177 11.83 3.70 -0.11
C HIS A 177 11.96 5.10 0.52
N GLY A 178 12.93 5.31 1.42
CA GLY A 178 13.23 6.63 2.01
C GLY A 178 12.43 6.95 3.27
N PHE A 179 11.83 5.96 3.91
CA PHE A 179 11.20 6.14 5.22
C PHE A 179 12.24 6.04 6.33
N ALA A 180 12.17 6.94 7.30
CA ALA A 180 12.97 6.91 8.52
C ALA A 180 12.08 6.59 9.72
N GLU A 181 12.61 5.83 10.69
CA GLU A 181 11.97 5.66 11.99
C GLU A 181 11.84 7.02 12.70
N VAL A 182 10.65 7.29 13.27
CA VAL A 182 10.37 8.53 14.01
C VAL A 182 9.91 8.29 15.45
N SER A 183 9.41 7.09 15.77
CA SER A 183 9.06 6.70 17.15
C SER A 183 8.82 5.21 17.25
N ARG A 184 8.93 4.66 18.46
CA ARG A 184 8.58 3.28 18.80
C ARG A 184 7.38 3.28 19.75
N HIS A 185 6.55 2.26 19.62
CA HIS A 185 5.29 2.15 20.33
C HIS A 185 5.02 0.71 20.73
N ALA A 186 4.33 0.54 21.85
CA ALA A 186 3.77 -0.74 22.25
C ALA A 186 2.30 -0.84 21.84
N HIS A 187 1.79 -2.06 21.66
CA HIS A 187 0.35 -2.28 21.67
C HIS A 187 -0.12 -2.40 23.12
N ASP A 188 -1.39 -2.13 23.37
CA ASP A 188 -1.99 -2.25 24.70
C ASP A 188 -1.68 -3.62 25.34
N GLY A 189 -1.26 -3.59 26.60
CA GLY A 189 -0.90 -4.80 27.36
C GLY A 189 0.52 -5.33 27.10
N TYR A 190 1.36 -4.64 26.32
CA TYR A 190 2.77 -5.00 26.12
C TYR A 190 3.68 -3.94 26.75
N PRO A 191 4.63 -4.32 27.62
CA PRO A 191 5.53 -3.37 28.28
C PRO A 191 6.61 -2.84 27.34
N GLU A 192 7.01 -3.64 26.36
CA GLU A 192 8.05 -3.30 25.39
C GLU A 192 7.46 -2.86 24.05
N PRO A 193 8.15 -1.99 23.29
CA PRO A 193 7.72 -1.63 21.95
C PRO A 193 7.55 -2.86 21.04
N THR A 194 6.49 -2.85 20.25
CA THR A 194 6.13 -3.94 19.33
C THR A 194 6.02 -3.46 17.87
N TRP A 195 6.00 -2.14 17.65
CA TRP A 195 5.98 -1.55 16.33
C TRP A 195 6.72 -0.21 16.30
N ILE A 196 7.17 0.14 15.10
CA ILE A 196 7.88 1.37 14.78
C ILE A 196 6.98 2.21 13.90
N ARG A 197 6.88 3.50 14.21
CA ARG A 197 6.32 4.50 13.31
C ARG A 197 7.44 5.01 12.43
N MET A 198 7.22 4.99 11.12
CA MET A 198 8.15 5.53 10.14
C MET A 198 7.50 6.66 9.34
N ARG A 199 8.32 7.61 8.89
CA ARG A 199 7.89 8.76 8.09
C ARG A 199 8.83 9.00 6.92
N LYS A 200 8.26 9.35 5.77
CA LYS A 200 8.98 9.97 4.64
C LYS A 200 8.42 11.37 4.44
N ARG A 201 9.27 12.39 4.48
CA ARG A 201 8.87 13.76 4.13
C ARG A 201 8.75 13.88 2.62
N LEU A 202 7.75 14.63 2.16
CA LEU A 202 7.63 15.01 0.76
C LEU A 202 8.17 16.44 0.63
N THR A 203 9.15 16.63 -0.24
CA THR A 203 9.56 17.98 -0.65
C THR A 203 8.52 18.52 -1.61
N SER A 204 8.13 19.78 -1.45
CA SER A 204 7.39 20.50 -2.48
C SER A 204 8.25 20.50 -3.74
N GLY A 205 7.75 19.85 -4.79
CA GLY A 205 8.34 19.92 -6.13
C GLY A 205 8.02 21.26 -6.78
#